data_AF-A0A150SJB2-F1
#
_entry.id   AF-A0A150SJB2-F1
#
_cell.length_a   1.000
_cell.length_b   1.000
_cell.length_c   1.000
_cell.angle_alpha   90.00
_cell.angle_beta   90.00
_cell.angle_gamma   90.00
#
_symmetry.space_group_name_H-M   'P 1'
#
loop_
_entity.id
_entity.type
_entity.pdbx_description
1 polymer ?
#
loop_
_entity_poly.entity_id
_entity_poly.type
_entity_poly.pdbx_seq_one_letter_code
_entity_poly.pdbx_strand_id
1 'polypeptide(L)' 'MSMPRLKILFVVSECVPFSKTGGLADVAGALPLALAEAGHDVRVVMPAYRVAKRYLARQIAA' A
#
# COMPACT_ATOMS: atom_id res chain seq x y z
N MET A 1 -16.57 -19.60 13.96
CA MET A 1 -15.12 -19.89 13.84
C MET A 1 -14.40 -18.55 13.73
N SER A 2 -13.49 -18.20 14.63
CA SER A 2 -12.68 -16.98 14.44
C SER A 2 -11.59 -17.27 13.42
N MET A 3 -11.51 -16.49 12.34
CA MET A 3 -10.35 -16.54 11.46
C MET A 3 -9.09 -16.08 12.22
N PRO A 4 -7.94 -16.75 12.04
CA PRO A 4 -6.70 -16.32 12.67
C PRO A 4 -6.25 -14.98 12.10
N ARG A 5 -5.71 -14.11 12.97
CA ARG A 5 -5.07 -12.86 12.55
C ARG A 5 -3.73 -13.17 11.88
N LEU A 6 -3.64 -12.94 10.58
CA LEU A 6 -2.43 -13.14 9.80
C LEU A 6 -1.54 -11.89 9.77
N LYS A 7 -0.23 -12.10 9.54
CA LYS A 7 0.74 -11.04 9.22
C LYS A 7 1.08 -11.12 7.74
N ILE A 8 0.79 -10.06 6.99
CA ILE A 8 0.86 -10.06 5.52
C ILE A 8 1.73 -8.87 5.07
N LEU A 9 2.77 -9.17 4.30
CA LEU A 9 3.63 -8.17 3.67
C LEU A 9 3.44 -8.19 2.15
N PHE A 10 2.89 -7.11 1.61
CA PHE A 10 2.84 -6.88 0.16
C PHE A 10 4.16 -6.26 -0.29
N VAL A 11 4.81 -6.90 -1.26
CA VAL A 11 5.99 -6.36 -1.95
C VAL A 11 5.59 -6.09 -3.39
N VAL A 12 5.55 -4.81 -3.76
CA VAL A 12 5.00 -4.37 -5.05
C VAL A 12 5.90 -3.31 -5.68
N SER A 13 5.88 -3.24 -7.02
CA SER A 13 6.54 -2.14 -7.73
C SER A 13 5.71 -0.85 -7.69
N GLU A 14 4.39 -0.94 -7.53
CA GLU A 14 3.49 0.21 -7.63
C GLU A 14 2.38 0.15 -6.58
N CYS A 15 1.98 1.30 -6.06
CA CYS A 15 0.91 1.43 -5.08
C CYS A 15 0.38 2.87 -5.09
N VAL A 16 -0.94 3.03 -5.18
CA VAL A 16 -1.58 4.35 -5.05
C VAL A 16 -1.54 4.83 -3.59
N PRO A 17 -1.41 6.14 -3.33
CA PRO A 17 -1.27 7.25 -4.28
C PRO A 17 0.20 7.54 -4.68
N PHE A 18 1.16 6.68 -4.31
CA PHE A 18 2.58 7.00 -4.36
C PHE A 18 3.25 6.73 -5.71
N SER A 19 2.86 5.67 -6.43
CA SER A 19 3.41 5.28 -7.73
C SER A 19 2.37 4.50 -8.53
N LYS A 20 2.10 4.91 -9.78
CA LYS A 20 1.12 4.28 -10.65
C LYS A 20 1.51 4.39 -12.13
N THR A 21 1.51 3.24 -12.80
CA THR A 21 1.57 3.08 -14.25
C THR A 21 0.34 2.33 -14.77
N GLY A 22 -0.19 1.38 -13.99
CA GLY A 22 -1.34 0.55 -14.40
C GLY A 22 -2.19 0.05 -13.24
N GLY A 23 -2.88 -1.08 -13.47
CA GLY A 23 -3.85 -1.67 -12.54
C GLY A 23 -3.23 -2.31 -11.29
N LEU A 24 -1.94 -2.67 -11.33
CA LEU A 24 -1.22 -3.19 -10.16
C LEU A 24 -1.29 -2.20 -8.98
N ALA A 25 -1.10 -0.91 -9.27
CA ALA A 25 -1.12 0.13 -8.25
C ALA A 25 -2.48 0.23 -7.54
N ASP A 26 -3.58 0.00 -8.26
CA ASP A 26 -4.94 0.04 -7.70
C ASP A 26 -5.17 -1.13 -6.76
N VAL A 27 -4.77 -2.34 -7.19
CA VAL A 27 -4.87 -3.55 -6.36
C VAL A 27 -3.99 -3.41 -5.11
N ALA A 28 -2.76 -2.92 -5.27
CA ALA A 28 -1.83 -2.72 -4.16
C ALA A 28 -2.28 -1.61 -3.19
N GLY A 29 -3.14 -0.69 -3.62
CA GLY A 29 -3.77 0.29 -2.73
C GLY A 29 -5.03 -0.26 -2.04
N ALA A 30 -5.88 -0.99 -2.76
CA ALA A 30 -7.20 -1.39 -2.27
C ALA A 30 -7.19 -2.70 -1.46
N LEU A 31 -6.51 -3.75 -1.94
CA LEU A 31 -6.55 -5.07 -1.31
C LEU A 31 -5.89 -5.10 0.07
N PRO A 32 -4.71 -4.47 0.29
CA PRO A 32 -4.11 -4.42 1.62
C PRO A 32 -5.00 -3.73 2.66
N LEU A 33 -5.73 -2.68 2.26
CA LEU A 33 -6.70 -2.00 3.12
C LEU A 33 -7.85 -2.93 3.49
N ALA A 34 -8.46 -3.61 2.51
CA ALA A 34 -9.56 -4.55 2.77
C ALA A 34 -9.13 -5.71 3.70
N LEU A 35 -7.91 -6.20 3.57
CA LEU A 35 -7.37 -7.24 4.47
C LEU A 35 -7.09 -6.70 5.89
N ALA A 36 -6.67 -5.44 6.01
CA ALA A 36 -6.50 -4.78 7.30
C ALA A 36 -7.86 -4.57 8.00
N GLU A 37 -8.88 -4.16 7.25
CA GLU A 37 -10.28 -4.04 7.71
C GLU A 37 -10.86 -5.40 8.14
N ALA A 38 -10.47 -6.49 7.46
CA ALA A 38 -10.80 -7.87 7.86
C ALA A 38 -10.04 -8.34 9.13
N GLY A 39 -9.21 -7.49 9.73
CA GLY A 39 -8.57 -7.73 11.03
C GLY A 39 -7.13 -8.24 10.96
N HIS A 40 -6.52 -8.32 9.77
CA HIS A 40 -5.14 -8.76 9.60
C HIS A 40 -4.11 -7.65 9.89
N ASP A 41 -2.86 -8.03 10.19
CA ASP A 41 -1.72 -7.10 10.27
C ASP A 41 -1.07 -7.03 8.88
N VAL A 42 -1.29 -5.93 8.17
CA VAL A 42 -0.92 -5.80 6.76
C VAL A 42 0.05 -4.64 6.57
N ARG A 43 1.10 -4.86 5.79
CA ARG A 43 2.08 -3.83 5.40
C ARG A 43 2.32 -3.86 3.91
N VAL A 44 2.68 -2.71 3.35
CA VAL A 44 3.08 -2.57 1.94
C VAL A 44 4.50 -2.02 1.89
N VAL A 45 5.36 -2.68 1.12
CA VAL A 45 6.71 -2.22 0.78
C VAL A 45 6.78 -2.03 -0.73
N MET A 46 7.30 -0.87 -1.13
CA MET A 46 7.53 -0.53 -2.52
C MET A 46 8.80 0.33 -2.65
N PRO A 47 9.41 0.41 -3.85
CA PRO A 47 10.57 1.28 -4.06
C PRO A 47 10.25 2.75 -3.80
N ALA A 48 11.19 3.48 -3.20
CA ALA A 48 11.07 4.90 -2.93
C ALA A 48 11.36 5.74 -4.19
N TYR A 49 10.55 5.56 -5.24
CA TYR A 49 10.69 6.31 -6.49
C TYR A 49 10.56 7.81 -6.27
N ARG A 50 11.12 8.58 -7.21
CA ARG A 50 11.08 10.05 -7.16
C ARG A 50 9.65 10.60 -7.06
N VAL A 51 8.70 9.98 -7.76
CA VAL A 51 7.26 10.34 -7.71
C VAL A 51 6.68 10.14 -6.32
N ALA A 52 6.94 9.00 -5.68
CA ALA A 52 6.50 8.71 -4.31
C ALA A 52 7.08 9.70 -3.29
N LYS A 53 8.39 9.97 -3.39
CA LYS A 53 9.07 10.97 -2.54
C LYS A 53 8.47 12.36 -2.69
N ARG A 54 8.15 12.78 -3.93
CA ARG A 54 7.49 14.07 -4.22
C ARG A 54 6.08 14.13 -3.63
N TYR A 55 5.31 13.05 -3.70
CA TYR A 55 3.97 12.98 -3.10
C TYR A 55 4.04 13.20 -1.59
N LEU A 56 4.95 12.51 -0.90
CA LEU A 56 5.16 12.66 0.54
C LEU A 56 5.62 14.08 0.92
N ALA A 57 6.58 14.64 0.18
CA ALA A 57 7.06 16.00 0.44
C ALA A 57 5.93 17.05 0.35
N ARG A 58 4.98 16.86 -0.57
CA ARG A 58 3.80 17.75 -0.71
C ARG A 58 2.82 17.64 0.45
N GLN A 59 2.68 16.46 1.06
CA GLN A 59 1.78 16.28 2.20
C GLN A 59 2.36 16.83 3.51
N ILE A 60 3.69 16.81 3.67
CA ILE A 60 4.34 17.30 4.90
C ILE A 60 4.50 18.82 4.88
N ALA A 61 4.61 19.42 3.69
CA ALA A 61 4.73 20.87 3.53
C ALA A 61 3.38 21.61 3.54
N ALA A 62 2.27 20.90 3.71
CA ALA A 62 0.91 21.43 3.81
C ALA A 62 0.40 21.31 5.25
#